data_AF-G3AZ32-F1
#
_entry.id   AF-G3AZ32-F1
#
_cell.length_a   1.000
_cell.length_b   1.000
_cell.length_c   1.000
_cell.angle_alpha   90.00
_cell.angle_beta   90.00
_cell.angle_gamma   90.00
#
_symmetry.space_group_name_H-M   'P 1'
#
loop_
_entity.id
_entity.type
_entity.pdbx_description
1 polymer ?
#
loop_
_entity_poly.entity_id
_entity_poly.type
_entity_poly.pdbx_seq_one_letter_code
_entity_poly.pdbx_strand_id
1 'polypeptide(L)'
;MVLFQSINNFADPQGGIGLPSARRRRLYIPPSTNYPLFSYGDGDDQRSFLSLIETGSHITDLDDDNSDAASVSTSRSLPSSLSSVNTDHESLRSWLLEESQRSYSAAQSEDEDNLSNHSRYSRTSLLSSKFSTHDFGSLHTSYSKELSVICQYSFPLIITFLLEHLFSIVCLIVVGHLGKDELAAVSLGSMTTTITFAVFEGIATALDTLCPQAYGAKNYELVSIHVQRCLLFSLVAYVPCAIAWWYSSVYLKYIIDSDNVLKMTESFLRILTLGGPGYIFFEVSKRFLQAQGIFEAGTGILFLSAPINIFLSWFLVWNEKFGMGFNGAPIATVINFYLMDILLILYVMFIDGKKCWFGLASVSDLCKQWGNLSKLAIPGIVMLESEYFAYEIMTLMASYMGTVDLAAQSAVSSIASLTYMIPFAISIAGSTRVANFIGGHNIRGAQIAIRVTLFVGLVAAFINCLVLFSLKSHIASIFTSDTDVKSLVIDLFNPLVSVIQIFDGLACVSSGILRAEGSQRIGGYINFLAYYAVAIPSSLALNKLFDLKLFGLWLGIGGGMILIAISEILVIVNSDWDHIMMKAELLNDAAFDSD
;
A
#
# COMPACT_ATOMS: atom_id res chain seq x y z
N MET A 1 35.43 5.00 11.83
CA MET A 1 36.29 6.13 12.28
C MET A 1 35.83 7.43 11.62
N VAL A 2 34.57 7.83 11.85
CA VAL A 2 33.90 8.97 11.17
C VAL A 2 33.24 9.91 12.20
N LEU A 3 33.58 9.76 13.49
CA LEU A 3 32.93 10.49 14.59
C LEU A 3 33.64 11.79 15.00
N PHE A 4 34.75 12.16 14.36
CA PHE A 4 35.56 13.32 14.80
C PHE A 4 35.51 14.56 13.90
N GLN A 5 34.82 14.51 12.76
CA GLN A 5 34.77 15.66 11.82
C GLN A 5 33.55 16.58 12.03
N SER A 6 32.54 16.12 12.77
CA SER A 6 31.30 16.86 13.01
C SER A 6 31.39 17.91 14.12
N ILE A 7 32.46 17.88 14.93
CA ILE A 7 32.64 18.80 16.06
C ILE A 7 33.39 20.08 15.64
N ASN A 8 34.13 20.07 14.53
CA ASN A 8 34.89 21.24 14.06
C ASN A 8 34.07 22.27 13.27
N ASN A 9 32.81 21.99 12.91
CA ASN A 9 31.96 22.92 12.17
C ASN A 9 31.12 23.86 13.07
N PHE A 10 31.29 23.77 14.40
CA PHE A 10 30.60 24.66 15.35
C PHE A 10 31.38 25.94 15.69
N ALA A 11 32.53 26.18 15.05
CA ALA A 11 33.42 27.31 15.37
C ALA A 11 33.86 28.10 14.13
N ASP A 12 32.92 28.43 13.23
CA ASP A 12 33.17 29.41 12.16
C ASP A 12 32.27 30.66 12.37
N PRO A 13 32.83 31.83 12.77
CA PRO A 13 32.06 33.00 13.15
C PRO A 13 31.69 33.94 11.98
N GLN A 14 31.58 33.46 10.72
CA GLN A 14 31.28 34.33 9.55
C GLN A 14 30.19 33.83 8.58
N GLY A 15 29.14 33.14 9.03
CA GLY A 15 27.99 32.77 8.19
C GLY A 15 26.65 33.23 8.78
N GLY A 16 26.25 34.46 8.51
CA GLY A 16 25.09 35.12 9.12
C GLY A 16 23.75 34.38 8.95
N ILE A 17 22.95 34.45 10.02
CA ILE A 17 21.55 34.03 10.12
C ILE A 17 20.73 34.76 9.04
N GLY A 18 20.34 34.03 8.00
CA GLY A 18 19.42 34.49 6.96
C GLY A 18 18.08 33.75 7.05
N LEU A 19 17.07 34.40 7.63
CA LEU A 19 15.67 34.00 7.54
C LEU A 19 15.23 33.96 6.06
N PRO A 20 14.63 32.88 5.53
CA PRO A 20 14.00 32.94 4.21
C PRO A 20 12.58 33.51 4.35
N SER A 21 12.45 34.81 4.09
CA SER A 21 11.15 35.46 3.89
C SER A 21 10.56 35.02 2.54
N ALA A 22 9.81 33.92 2.51
CA ALA A 22 8.99 33.53 1.36
C ALA A 22 7.63 34.27 1.39
N ARG A 23 7.60 35.55 1.00
CA ARG A 23 6.32 36.19 0.62
C ARG A 23 5.97 35.74 -0.81
N ARG A 24 5.15 34.69 -0.94
CA ARG A 24 4.45 34.37 -2.18
C ARG A 24 3.57 35.56 -2.57
N ARG A 25 3.77 36.12 -3.77
CA ARG A 25 2.76 36.97 -4.43
C ARG A 25 1.53 36.08 -4.67
N ARG A 26 0.48 36.25 -3.88
CA ARG A 26 -0.84 35.70 -4.20
C ARG A 26 -1.42 36.58 -5.30
N LEU A 27 -1.58 36.03 -6.50
CA LEU A 27 -2.46 36.64 -7.51
C LEU A 27 -3.89 36.51 -6.97
N TYR A 28 -4.49 37.65 -6.63
CA TYR A 28 -5.87 37.74 -6.24
C TYR A 28 -6.70 37.84 -7.51
N ILE A 29 -7.40 36.76 -7.87
CA ILE A 29 -8.43 36.77 -8.90
C ILE A 29 -9.76 37.00 -8.16
N PRO A 30 -10.43 38.14 -8.32
CA PRO A 30 -11.72 38.36 -7.68
C PRO A 30 -12.80 37.50 -8.35
N PRO A 31 -13.81 37.01 -7.60
CA PRO A 31 -14.90 36.23 -8.16
C PRO A 31 -15.78 37.10 -9.06
N SER A 32 -16.28 36.49 -10.14
CA SER A 32 -17.19 37.11 -11.09
C SER A 32 -18.44 37.62 -10.37
N THR A 33 -18.62 38.95 -10.35
CA THR A 33 -19.86 39.57 -9.87
C THR A 33 -20.61 40.13 -11.07
N ASN A 34 -21.89 39.77 -11.15
CA ASN A 34 -22.75 39.95 -12.31
C ASN A 34 -23.40 41.35 -12.40
N TYR A 35 -22.77 42.41 -11.89
CA TYR A 35 -23.22 43.80 -12.01
C TYR A 35 -22.04 44.78 -11.87
N PRO A 36 -21.99 45.89 -12.63
CA PRO A 36 -20.89 46.84 -12.54
C PRO A 36 -21.02 47.72 -11.28
N LEU A 37 -20.03 47.64 -10.39
CA LEU A 37 -19.77 48.67 -9.39
C LEU A 37 -18.94 49.78 -10.03
N PHE A 38 -19.34 51.03 -9.78
CA PHE A 38 -18.74 52.32 -10.17
C PHE A 38 -19.26 52.95 -11.48
N SER A 39 -20.16 53.90 -11.28
CA SER A 39 -20.45 55.01 -12.19
C SER A 39 -19.42 56.12 -11.97
N TYR A 40 -18.70 56.49 -13.03
CA TYR A 40 -18.00 57.75 -13.27
C TYR A 40 -18.13 57.95 -14.79
N GLY A 41 -18.63 59.05 -15.36
CA GLY A 41 -18.42 60.46 -15.06
C GLY A 41 -17.78 61.05 -16.32
N ASP A 42 -18.54 61.83 -17.09
CA ASP A 42 -18.15 62.44 -18.38
C ASP A 42 -16.80 63.18 -18.30
N GLY A 43 -15.89 62.87 -19.23
CA GLY A 43 -14.65 63.61 -19.42
C GLY A 43 -13.72 62.92 -20.43
N ASP A 44 -13.42 63.63 -21.50
CA ASP A 44 -12.52 63.21 -22.59
C ASP A 44 -11.10 62.87 -22.11
N ASP A 45 -10.45 61.99 -22.87
CA ASP A 45 -9.09 61.47 -22.76
C ASP A 45 -8.89 60.22 -21.87
N GLN A 46 -9.01 59.04 -22.48
CA GLN A 46 -7.98 57.98 -22.36
C GLN A 46 -8.13 56.90 -23.45
N ARG A 47 -7.05 56.71 -24.22
CA ARG A 47 -6.90 55.72 -25.29
C ARG A 47 -7.00 54.30 -24.70
N SER A 48 -7.91 53.50 -25.24
CA SER A 48 -8.06 52.09 -24.86
C SER A 48 -6.99 51.22 -25.52
N PHE A 49 -6.48 50.26 -24.76
CA PHE A 49 -5.32 49.43 -25.08
C PHE A 49 -5.64 48.23 -25.99
N LEU A 50 -6.66 48.34 -26.85
CA LEU A 50 -7.12 47.26 -27.73
C LEU A 50 -7.57 47.80 -29.11
N SER A 51 -6.69 48.53 -29.78
CA SER A 51 -6.81 48.75 -31.21
C SER A 51 -5.42 48.84 -31.81
N LEU A 52 -4.93 47.73 -32.40
CA LEU A 52 -3.84 47.71 -33.39
C LEU A 52 -3.57 46.25 -33.84
N ILE A 53 -4.52 45.62 -34.52
CA ILE A 53 -4.21 44.57 -35.51
C ILE A 53 -5.22 44.73 -36.65
N GLU A 54 -4.80 45.41 -37.72
CA GLU A 54 -5.13 45.17 -39.13
C GLU A 54 -4.86 46.45 -39.93
N THR A 55 -3.83 46.42 -40.80
CA THR A 55 -3.88 46.82 -42.23
C THR A 55 -2.46 46.88 -42.84
N GLY A 56 -2.22 46.06 -43.88
CA GLY A 56 -1.74 46.46 -45.21
C GLY A 56 -0.32 47.04 -45.46
N SER A 57 0.51 46.20 -46.10
CA SER A 57 1.28 46.39 -47.36
C SER A 57 2.59 47.20 -47.49
N HIS A 58 3.49 46.60 -48.32
CA HIS A 58 4.59 47.11 -49.17
C HIS A 58 6.09 47.09 -48.73
N ILE A 59 6.80 46.07 -49.24
CA ILE A 59 8.09 46.01 -50.00
C ILE A 59 9.26 46.96 -49.61
N THR A 60 10.38 46.42 -49.07
CA THR A 60 11.74 46.28 -49.70
C THR A 60 12.80 45.83 -48.67
N ASP A 61 13.50 44.73 -49.02
CA ASP A 61 14.94 44.45 -48.90
C ASP A 61 15.75 44.43 -47.57
N LEU A 62 16.39 43.25 -47.41
CA LEU A 62 17.72 42.89 -46.86
C LEU A 62 17.87 42.46 -45.38
N ASP A 63 18.19 41.16 -45.27
CA ASP A 63 19.10 40.45 -44.35
C ASP A 63 19.09 40.81 -42.85
N ASP A 64 18.49 39.91 -42.05
CA ASP A 64 19.16 39.34 -40.88
C ASP A 64 18.39 38.11 -40.35
N ASP A 65 19.03 36.94 -40.45
CA ASP A 65 18.61 35.71 -39.78
C ASP A 65 18.82 35.84 -38.27
N ASN A 66 17.73 35.83 -37.48
CA ASN A 66 17.62 35.07 -36.22
C ASN A 66 16.32 35.38 -35.44
N SER A 67 15.75 34.29 -34.91
CA SER A 67 14.82 34.22 -33.75
C SER A 67 13.34 34.53 -33.94
N ASP A 68 12.57 33.52 -34.37
CA ASP A 68 11.14 33.41 -34.05
C ASP A 68 10.95 32.42 -32.89
N ALA A 69 10.87 32.96 -31.67
CA ALA A 69 10.32 32.25 -30.52
C ALA A 69 8.82 32.62 -30.41
N ALA A 70 7.97 31.95 -31.20
CA ALA A 70 6.54 32.01 -31.03
C ALA A 70 6.14 31.10 -29.86
N SER A 71 5.72 31.68 -28.74
CA SER A 71 5.14 30.96 -27.60
C SER A 71 3.79 30.35 -28.00
N VAL A 72 3.77 29.05 -28.28
CA VAL A 72 2.54 28.29 -28.51
C VAL A 72 1.86 28.05 -27.16
N SER A 73 0.67 28.61 -26.93
CA SER A 73 -0.16 28.26 -25.78
C SER A 73 -0.70 26.83 -25.96
N THR A 74 -0.32 25.91 -25.08
CA THR A 74 -0.62 24.46 -25.18
C THR A 74 -1.98 24.03 -24.61
N SER A 75 -2.88 24.96 -24.27
CA SER A 75 -4.20 24.60 -23.73
C SER A 75 -5.32 25.27 -24.51
N ARG A 76 -6.27 24.46 -24.99
CA ARG A 76 -7.54 24.94 -25.54
C ARG A 76 -8.53 25.12 -24.40
N SER A 77 -9.24 26.24 -24.36
CA SER A 77 -10.39 26.40 -23.45
C SER A 77 -11.49 25.38 -23.80
N LEU A 78 -12.16 24.85 -22.78
CA LEU A 78 -13.30 23.92 -22.91
C LEU A 78 -14.30 24.43 -23.97
N PRO A 79 -14.83 23.55 -24.85
CA PRO A 79 -15.83 23.93 -25.83
C PRO A 79 -17.10 24.47 -25.15
N SER A 80 -17.56 25.65 -25.58
CA SER A 80 -18.78 26.30 -25.08
C SER A 80 -20.08 25.53 -25.41
N SER A 81 -19.98 24.38 -26.09
CA SER A 81 -21.12 23.52 -26.47
C SER A 81 -21.53 22.51 -25.39
N LEU A 82 -20.82 22.42 -24.26
CA LEU A 82 -21.12 21.48 -23.15
C LEU A 82 -22.28 21.95 -22.23
N SER A 83 -23.00 23.02 -22.58
CA SER A 83 -24.08 23.56 -21.75
C SER A 83 -25.46 22.95 -22.01
N SER A 84 -25.60 21.98 -22.93
CA SER A 84 -26.91 21.40 -23.28
C SER A 84 -26.99 19.91 -22.94
N VAL A 85 -27.70 19.64 -21.83
CA VAL A 85 -27.97 18.33 -21.25
C VAL A 85 -28.43 17.27 -22.27
N ASN A 86 -27.80 16.09 -22.17
CA ASN A 86 -28.21 14.74 -22.60
C ASN A 86 -27.65 14.07 -23.88
N THR A 87 -26.62 14.61 -24.55
CA THR A 87 -25.92 13.89 -25.65
C THR A 87 -24.38 13.85 -25.55
N ASP A 88 -23.80 14.34 -24.45
CA ASP A 88 -22.43 14.87 -24.51
C ASP A 88 -21.31 13.92 -24.09
N HIS A 89 -21.60 12.70 -23.61
CA HIS A 89 -20.55 11.76 -23.18
C HIS A 89 -19.60 11.37 -24.32
N GLU A 90 -20.10 11.25 -25.54
CA GLU A 90 -19.27 10.89 -26.70
C GLU A 90 -18.41 12.08 -27.18
N SER A 91 -18.94 13.30 -27.08
CA SER A 91 -18.22 14.53 -27.43
C SER A 91 -17.09 14.86 -26.46
N LEU A 92 -17.32 14.71 -25.15
CA LEU A 92 -16.30 14.90 -24.12
C LEU A 92 -15.22 13.82 -24.20
N ARG A 93 -15.63 12.57 -24.47
CA ARG A 93 -14.69 11.47 -24.73
C ARG A 93 -13.82 11.73 -25.95
N SER A 94 -14.40 12.22 -27.06
CA SER A 94 -13.63 12.55 -28.26
C SER A 94 -12.66 13.72 -28.02
N TRP A 95 -13.07 14.71 -27.23
CA TRP A 95 -12.23 15.86 -26.89
C TRP A 95 -11.06 15.45 -26.00
N LEU A 96 -11.29 14.64 -24.96
CA LEU A 96 -10.23 14.11 -24.09
C LEU A 96 -9.22 13.25 -24.87
N LEU A 97 -9.69 12.41 -25.79
CA LEU A 97 -8.82 11.60 -26.65
C LEU A 97 -7.94 12.48 -27.56
N GLU A 98 -8.49 13.56 -28.11
CA GLU A 98 -7.73 14.48 -28.98
C GLU A 98 -6.69 15.29 -28.18
N GLU A 99 -7.03 15.71 -26.96
CA GLU A 99 -6.11 16.45 -26.07
C GLU A 99 -4.96 15.56 -25.56
N SER A 100 -5.25 14.30 -25.23
CA SER A 100 -4.24 13.29 -24.87
C SER A 100 -3.24 13.06 -26.02
N GLN A 101 -3.74 12.96 -27.26
CA GLN A 101 -2.91 12.70 -28.43
C GLN A 101 -2.03 13.91 -28.81
N ARG A 102 -2.48 15.14 -28.54
CA ARG A 102 -1.67 16.35 -28.72
C ARG A 102 -0.61 16.51 -27.64
N SER A 103 -0.95 16.25 -26.39
CA SER A 103 0.02 16.25 -25.28
C SER A 103 1.16 15.27 -25.55
N TYR A 104 0.84 14.10 -26.10
CA TYR A 104 1.81 13.10 -26.54
C TYR A 104 2.71 13.60 -27.68
N SER A 105 2.14 14.34 -28.64
CA SER A 105 2.88 14.87 -29.79
C SER A 105 3.78 16.06 -29.41
N ALA A 106 3.32 16.92 -28.50
CA ALA A 106 4.09 18.06 -27.98
C ALA A 106 5.29 17.60 -27.13
N ALA A 107 5.13 16.52 -26.36
CA ALA A 107 6.22 15.91 -25.61
C ALA A 107 7.32 15.33 -26.52
N GLN A 108 6.97 14.80 -27.70
CA GLN A 108 7.97 14.33 -28.69
C GLN A 108 8.78 15.48 -29.30
N SER A 109 8.19 16.67 -29.49
CA SER A 109 8.91 17.83 -30.02
C SER A 109 9.85 18.48 -29.00
N GLU A 110 9.51 18.47 -27.70
CA GLU A 110 10.38 19.03 -26.64
C GLU A 110 11.64 18.18 -26.37
N ASP A 111 11.60 16.89 -26.72
CA ASP A 111 12.74 15.97 -26.55
C ASP A 111 13.86 16.19 -27.59
N GLU A 112 13.55 16.75 -28.77
CA GLU A 112 14.59 17.12 -29.75
C GLU A 112 15.39 18.36 -29.31
N ASP A 113 14.77 19.28 -28.56
CA ASP A 113 15.40 20.53 -28.11
C ASP A 113 16.17 20.38 -26.77
N ASN A 114 15.73 19.48 -25.88
CA ASN A 114 16.31 19.34 -24.52
C ASN A 114 17.60 18.49 -24.43
N LEU A 115 18.02 17.84 -25.52
CA LEU A 115 19.28 17.08 -25.58
C LEU A 115 20.56 17.94 -25.46
N SER A 116 20.43 19.27 -25.43
CA SER A 116 21.56 20.21 -25.42
C SER A 116 21.98 20.76 -24.05
N ASN A 117 21.16 20.63 -23.00
CA ASN A 117 21.43 21.31 -21.74
C ASN A 117 20.97 20.51 -20.51
N HIS A 118 21.88 19.73 -19.88
CA HIS A 118 21.97 19.72 -18.41
C HIS A 118 23.17 18.91 -17.89
N SER A 119 24.13 19.60 -17.28
CA SER A 119 25.04 19.04 -16.28
C SER A 119 25.11 19.95 -15.05
N ARG A 120 24.54 19.52 -13.92
CA ARG A 120 25.02 19.85 -12.56
C ARG A 120 24.29 19.08 -11.46
N TYR A 121 25.09 18.69 -10.48
CA TYR A 121 24.90 17.65 -9.47
C TYR A 121 23.99 18.01 -8.28
N SER A 122 23.22 17.02 -7.80
CA SER A 122 22.80 16.86 -6.40
C SER A 122 23.24 15.47 -5.92
N ARG A 123 23.88 15.40 -4.74
CA ARG A 123 24.37 14.15 -4.13
C ARG A 123 23.23 13.40 -3.45
N THR A 124 22.66 12.44 -4.15
CA THR A 124 21.72 11.43 -3.63
C THR A 124 22.46 10.18 -3.16
N SER A 125 21.88 9.42 -2.23
CA SER A 125 22.48 8.20 -1.68
C SER A 125 22.85 7.19 -2.79
N LEU A 126 24.03 6.57 -2.65
CA LEU A 126 24.67 5.78 -3.72
C LEU A 126 23.87 4.53 -4.16
N LEU A 127 22.90 4.05 -3.36
CA LEU A 127 22.03 2.92 -3.75
C LEU A 127 20.71 3.34 -4.45
N SER A 128 20.22 4.56 -4.23
CA SER A 128 19.02 5.10 -4.89
C SER A 128 19.32 5.67 -6.29
N SER A 129 20.58 6.08 -6.52
CA SER A 129 20.99 6.84 -7.72
C SER A 129 20.94 6.10 -9.07
N LYS A 130 20.65 4.80 -9.14
CA LYS A 130 20.68 4.06 -10.43
C LYS A 130 19.36 4.05 -11.22
N PHE A 131 18.24 4.50 -10.63
CA PHE A 131 16.95 4.59 -11.32
C PHE A 131 16.25 5.92 -11.02
N SER A 132 16.87 7.04 -11.39
CA SER A 132 16.18 8.33 -11.44
C SER A 132 15.22 8.35 -12.65
N THR A 133 14.01 7.84 -12.47
CA THR A 133 12.93 7.96 -13.47
C THR A 133 11.80 8.78 -12.87
N HIS A 134 11.91 10.11 -12.97
CA HIS A 134 10.90 11.03 -12.45
C HIS A 134 9.77 11.34 -13.44
N ASP A 135 9.80 10.73 -14.62
CA ASP A 135 8.74 10.82 -15.59
C ASP A 135 8.29 9.44 -16.04
N PHE A 136 7.19 8.94 -15.47
CA PHE A 136 6.64 7.64 -15.86
C PHE A 136 5.95 7.69 -17.22
N GLY A 137 5.55 8.88 -17.70
CA GLY A 137 4.90 9.05 -19.00
C GLY A 137 5.83 8.77 -20.16
N SER A 138 7.02 9.38 -20.14
CA SER A 138 8.05 9.19 -21.19
C SER A 138 8.98 7.99 -20.95
N LEU A 139 8.82 7.26 -19.84
CA LEU A 139 9.75 6.18 -19.49
C LEU A 139 9.62 4.98 -20.45
N HIS A 140 10.62 4.81 -21.30
CA HIS A 140 10.82 3.58 -22.08
C HIS A 140 11.40 2.46 -21.22
N THR A 141 10.52 1.55 -20.80
CA THR A 141 10.91 0.38 -20.01
C THR A 141 11.05 -0.90 -20.83
N SER A 142 11.82 -1.84 -20.30
CA SER A 142 12.06 -3.17 -20.86
C SER A 142 11.89 -4.24 -19.78
N TYR A 143 11.63 -5.49 -20.19
CA TYR A 143 11.42 -6.61 -19.27
C TYR A 143 12.56 -6.77 -18.24
N SER A 144 13.82 -6.64 -18.67
CA SER A 144 14.98 -6.77 -17.77
C SER A 144 15.07 -5.62 -16.76
N LYS A 145 14.69 -4.40 -17.15
CA LYS A 145 14.68 -3.23 -16.25
C LYS A 145 13.60 -3.39 -15.19
N GLU A 146 12.36 -3.69 -15.60
CA GLU A 146 11.28 -3.90 -14.63
C GLU A 146 11.54 -5.11 -13.73
N LEU A 147 12.16 -6.17 -14.25
CA LEU A 147 12.55 -7.34 -13.44
C LEU A 147 13.52 -6.91 -12.32
N SER A 148 14.54 -6.13 -12.67
CA SER A 148 15.50 -5.62 -11.69
C SER A 148 14.82 -4.73 -10.65
N VAL A 149 13.93 -3.83 -11.08
CA VAL A 149 13.25 -2.89 -10.19
C VAL A 149 12.30 -3.62 -9.24
N ILE A 150 11.45 -4.51 -9.75
CA ILE A 150 10.49 -5.27 -8.94
C ILE A 150 11.24 -6.15 -7.93
N CYS A 151 12.31 -6.84 -8.34
CA CYS A 151 13.12 -7.63 -7.41
C CYS A 151 13.80 -6.76 -6.34
N GLN A 152 14.33 -5.58 -6.72
CA GLN A 152 14.96 -4.65 -5.79
C GLN A 152 13.95 -4.08 -4.78
N TYR A 153 12.70 -3.81 -5.19
CA TYR A 153 11.65 -3.33 -4.29
C TYR A 153 11.08 -4.43 -3.39
N SER A 154 10.96 -5.66 -3.94
CA SER A 154 10.39 -6.79 -3.20
C SER A 154 11.31 -7.27 -2.08
N PHE A 155 12.63 -7.34 -2.32
CA PHE A 155 13.56 -7.93 -1.34
C PHE A 155 13.54 -7.24 0.04
N PRO A 156 13.61 -5.91 0.16
CA PRO A 156 13.48 -5.21 1.44
C PRO A 156 12.11 -5.43 2.08
N LEU A 157 11.04 -5.44 1.29
CA LEU A 157 9.69 -5.69 1.78
C LEU A 157 9.51 -7.08 2.36
N ILE A 158 10.11 -8.10 1.75
CA ILE A 158 10.11 -9.46 2.30
C ILE A 158 10.74 -9.43 3.71
N ILE A 159 11.89 -8.77 3.85
CA ILE A 159 12.55 -8.64 5.16
C ILE A 159 11.68 -7.84 6.14
N THR A 160 11.04 -6.76 5.69
CA THR A 160 10.11 -5.96 6.49
C THR A 160 9.02 -6.83 7.10
N PHE A 161 8.26 -7.59 6.28
CA PHE A 161 7.19 -8.43 6.78
C PHE A 161 7.68 -9.57 7.67
N LEU A 162 8.84 -10.17 7.36
CA LEU A 162 9.45 -11.18 8.22
C LEU A 162 9.85 -10.60 9.59
N LEU A 163 10.40 -9.38 9.63
CA LEU A 163 10.75 -8.68 10.87
C LEU A 163 9.51 -8.26 11.67
N GLU A 164 8.45 -7.81 11.01
CA GLU A 164 7.16 -7.52 11.66
C GLU A 164 6.60 -8.77 12.35
N HIS A 165 6.69 -9.93 11.70
CA HIS A 165 6.24 -11.20 12.27
C HIS A 165 7.05 -11.63 13.51
N LEU A 166 8.32 -11.22 13.62
CA LEU A 166 9.12 -11.48 14.83
C LEU A 166 8.52 -10.85 16.08
N PHE A 167 7.77 -9.74 15.98
CA PHE A 167 7.19 -9.09 17.17
C PHE A 167 6.19 -9.99 17.88
N SER A 168 5.31 -10.64 17.11
CA SER A 168 4.34 -11.60 17.63
C SER A 168 5.04 -12.81 18.25
N ILE A 169 6.07 -13.33 17.58
CA ILE A 169 6.87 -14.46 18.09
C ILE A 169 7.56 -14.11 19.41
N VAL A 170 8.20 -12.94 19.49
CA VAL A 170 8.88 -12.46 20.69
C VAL A 170 7.90 -12.33 21.85
N CYS A 171 6.72 -11.74 21.60
CA CYS A 171 5.67 -11.63 22.62
C CYS A 171 5.24 -13.02 23.15
N LEU A 172 5.01 -13.98 22.26
CA LEU A 172 4.65 -15.35 22.63
C LEU A 172 5.76 -16.06 23.41
N ILE A 173 7.01 -15.95 22.99
CA ILE A 173 8.15 -16.59 23.69
C ILE A 173 8.33 -15.97 25.08
N VAL A 174 8.29 -14.65 25.19
CA VAL A 174 8.52 -13.96 26.46
C VAL A 174 7.43 -14.32 27.46
N VAL A 175 6.18 -14.29 27.05
CA VAL A 175 5.05 -14.61 27.94
C VAL A 175 4.90 -16.11 28.17
N GLY A 176 5.28 -16.95 27.21
CA GLY A 176 5.17 -18.40 27.32
C GLY A 176 5.96 -19.03 28.47
N HIS A 177 7.00 -18.35 28.96
CA HIS A 177 7.76 -18.80 30.13
C HIS A 177 7.11 -18.42 31.47
N LEU A 178 6.09 -17.57 31.48
CA LEU A 178 5.36 -17.21 32.70
C LEU A 178 4.40 -18.33 33.13
N GLY A 179 3.74 -18.97 32.17
CA GLY A 179 2.80 -20.06 32.45
C GLY A 179 1.90 -20.40 31.27
N LYS A 180 1.08 -21.44 31.45
CA LYS A 180 0.19 -21.97 30.41
C LYS A 180 -1.02 -21.06 30.17
N ASP A 181 -1.57 -20.49 31.25
CA ASP A 181 -2.72 -19.59 31.17
C ASP A 181 -2.35 -18.27 30.48
N GLU A 182 -1.17 -17.74 30.80
CA GLU A 182 -0.56 -16.57 30.16
C GLU A 182 -0.37 -16.79 28.66
N LEU A 183 0.19 -17.93 28.28
CA LEU A 183 0.43 -18.27 26.87
C LEU A 183 -0.88 -18.38 26.10
N ALA A 184 -1.89 -19.05 26.66
CA ALA A 184 -3.22 -19.15 26.07
C ALA A 184 -3.85 -17.76 25.90
N ALA A 185 -3.73 -16.91 26.92
CA ALA A 185 -4.29 -15.57 26.91
C ALA A 185 -3.67 -14.66 25.83
N VAL A 186 -2.33 -14.67 25.68
CA VAL A 186 -1.62 -13.93 24.61
C VAL A 186 -1.94 -14.50 23.23
N SER A 187 -2.07 -15.82 23.09
CA SER A 187 -2.39 -16.42 21.79
C SER A 187 -3.77 -15.99 21.30
N LEU A 188 -4.78 -16.03 22.18
CA LEU A 188 -6.15 -15.57 21.89
C LEU A 188 -6.21 -14.05 21.64
N GLY A 189 -5.48 -13.28 22.44
CA GLY A 189 -5.35 -11.83 22.25
C GLY A 189 -4.72 -11.50 20.90
N SER A 190 -3.60 -12.15 20.58
CA SER A 190 -2.86 -11.99 19.32
C SER A 190 -3.75 -12.34 18.12
N MET A 191 -4.45 -13.48 18.15
CA MET A 191 -5.39 -13.88 17.09
C MET A 191 -6.48 -12.83 16.86
N THR A 192 -7.09 -12.35 17.94
CA THR A 192 -8.10 -11.28 17.87
C THR A 192 -7.52 -9.99 17.27
N THR A 193 -6.29 -9.65 17.64
CA THR A 193 -5.62 -8.46 17.10
C THR A 193 -5.21 -8.59 15.65
N THR A 194 -4.73 -9.76 15.22
CA THR A 194 -4.34 -10.02 13.82
C THR A 194 -5.51 -9.82 12.87
N ILE A 195 -6.68 -10.41 13.19
CA ILE A 195 -7.90 -10.24 12.39
C ILE A 195 -8.30 -8.76 12.32
N THR A 196 -8.25 -8.05 13.45
CA THR A 196 -8.63 -6.63 13.47
C THR A 196 -7.61 -5.75 12.72
N PHE A 197 -6.32 -6.06 12.79
CA PHE A 197 -5.26 -5.32 12.09
C PHE A 197 -5.27 -5.56 10.58
N ALA A 198 -5.64 -6.76 10.13
CA ALA A 198 -5.86 -7.07 8.72
C ALA A 198 -6.92 -6.16 8.08
N VAL A 199 -7.95 -5.72 8.83
CA VAL A 199 -8.91 -4.70 8.37
C VAL A 199 -8.20 -3.38 8.03
N PHE A 200 -7.30 -2.91 8.89
CA PHE A 200 -6.59 -1.64 8.67
C PHE A 200 -5.54 -1.75 7.58
N GLU A 201 -4.87 -2.89 7.47
CA GLU A 201 -4.04 -3.21 6.31
C GLU A 201 -4.86 -3.20 5.02
N GLY A 202 -6.06 -3.80 5.04
CA GLY A 202 -7.04 -3.79 3.94
C GLY A 202 -7.46 -2.38 3.53
N ILE A 203 -7.76 -1.50 4.48
CA ILE A 203 -8.02 -0.08 4.22
C ILE A 203 -6.78 0.59 3.60
N ALA A 204 -5.60 0.35 4.15
CA ALA A 204 -4.34 0.92 3.68
C ALA A 204 -3.99 0.48 2.26
N THR A 205 -4.45 -0.69 1.80
CA THR A 205 -4.26 -1.11 0.39
C THR A 205 -4.92 -0.18 -0.63
N ALA A 206 -5.87 0.68 -0.24
CA ALA A 206 -6.37 1.73 -1.13
C ALA A 206 -5.26 2.73 -1.54
N LEU A 207 -4.24 2.90 -0.68
CA LEU A 207 -3.07 3.72 -0.96
C LEU A 207 -2.13 3.06 -1.98
N ASP A 208 -2.19 1.73 -2.19
CA ASP A 208 -1.45 1.07 -3.28
C ASP A 208 -1.91 1.53 -4.66
N THR A 209 -3.14 2.05 -4.75
CA THR A 209 -3.69 2.64 -5.97
C THR A 209 -3.47 4.15 -5.98
N LEU A 210 -4.02 4.84 -4.96
CA LEU A 210 -4.17 6.29 -4.98
C LEU A 210 -2.82 7.01 -4.94
N CYS A 211 -1.90 6.58 -4.09
CA CYS A 211 -0.62 7.27 -3.92
C CYS A 211 0.32 7.06 -5.12
N PRO A 212 0.57 5.83 -5.63
CA PRO A 212 1.40 5.65 -6.80
C PRO A 212 0.79 6.22 -8.08
N GLN A 213 -0.54 6.19 -8.25
CA GLN A 213 -1.17 6.86 -9.41
C GLN A 213 -0.96 8.38 -9.35
N ALA A 214 -1.18 9.01 -8.18
CA ALA A 214 -0.89 10.43 -8.01
C ALA A 214 0.61 10.76 -8.18
N TYR A 215 1.50 9.90 -7.67
CA TYR A 215 2.95 10.06 -7.83
C TYR A 215 3.38 9.93 -9.30
N GLY A 216 2.83 8.95 -10.02
CA GLY A 216 3.02 8.74 -11.45
C GLY A 216 2.57 9.91 -12.30
N ALA A 217 1.43 10.51 -11.93
CA ALA A 217 0.89 11.74 -12.52
C ALA A 217 1.66 13.01 -12.11
N LYS A 218 2.75 12.87 -11.34
CA LYS A 218 3.55 13.97 -10.76
C LYS A 218 2.76 14.90 -9.83
N ASN A 219 1.59 14.47 -9.34
CA ASN A 219 0.78 15.20 -8.38
C ASN A 219 1.19 14.84 -6.93
N TYR A 220 2.36 15.34 -6.54
CA TYR A 220 2.96 15.01 -5.23
C TYR A 220 2.18 15.54 -4.03
N GLU A 221 1.42 16.62 -4.21
CA GLU A 221 0.55 17.16 -3.17
C GLU A 221 -0.60 16.21 -2.86
N LEU A 222 -1.23 15.68 -3.91
CA LEU A 222 -2.32 14.73 -3.78
C LEU A 222 -1.91 13.45 -3.04
N VAL A 223 -0.66 13.01 -3.19
CA VAL A 223 -0.10 11.89 -2.41
C VAL A 223 -0.23 12.15 -0.91
N SER A 224 0.16 13.34 -0.41
CA SER A 224 0.01 13.66 1.01
C SER A 224 -1.44 13.73 1.47
N ILE A 225 -2.33 14.24 0.63
CA ILE A 225 -3.76 14.36 0.93
C ILE A 225 -4.39 12.97 1.05
N HIS A 226 -4.08 12.04 0.13
CA HIS A 226 -4.57 10.67 0.19
C HIS A 226 -4.13 9.94 1.45
N VAL A 227 -2.86 10.08 1.84
CA VAL A 227 -2.30 9.47 3.06
C VAL A 227 -3.00 10.01 4.30
N GLN A 228 -3.14 11.32 4.43
CA GLN A 228 -3.82 11.94 5.58
C GLN A 228 -5.31 11.58 5.63
N ARG A 229 -5.97 11.51 4.48
CA ARG A 229 -7.38 11.11 4.38
C ARG A 229 -7.57 9.65 4.78
N CYS A 230 -6.72 8.76 4.30
CA CYS A 230 -6.75 7.35 4.66
C CYS A 230 -6.46 7.14 6.15
N LEU A 231 -5.46 7.85 6.69
CA LEU A 231 -5.17 7.85 8.11
C LEU A 231 -6.39 8.26 8.95
N LEU A 232 -7.03 9.40 8.63
CA LEU A 232 -8.20 9.87 9.36
C LEU A 232 -9.37 8.88 9.25
N PHE A 233 -9.61 8.34 8.05
CA PHE A 233 -10.63 7.32 7.81
C PHE A 233 -10.38 6.06 8.65
N SER A 234 -9.13 5.56 8.67
CA SER A 234 -8.72 4.40 9.47
C SER A 234 -8.87 4.65 10.97
N LEU A 235 -8.50 5.83 11.47
CA LEU A 235 -8.66 6.17 12.88
C LEU A 235 -10.14 6.22 13.30
N VAL A 236 -11.03 6.72 12.43
CA VAL A 236 -12.48 6.68 12.69
C VAL A 236 -13.02 5.26 12.64
N ALA A 237 -12.58 4.45 11.66
CA ALA A 237 -12.93 3.03 11.58
C ALA A 237 -12.38 2.21 12.77
N TYR A 238 -11.31 2.67 13.41
CA TYR A 238 -10.73 2.03 14.60
C TYR A 238 -11.54 2.21 15.88
N VAL A 239 -12.30 3.30 16.01
CA VAL A 239 -13.12 3.57 17.20
C VAL A 239 -14.05 2.39 17.59
N PRO A 240 -14.87 1.81 16.69
CA PRO A 240 -15.68 0.65 17.05
C PRO A 240 -14.84 -0.59 17.42
N CYS A 241 -13.70 -0.81 16.79
CA CYS A 241 -12.78 -1.90 17.13
C CYS A 241 -12.18 -1.73 18.54
N ALA A 242 -11.76 -0.50 18.86
CA ALA A 242 -11.25 -0.14 20.19
C ALA A 242 -12.31 -0.37 21.28
N ILE A 243 -13.57 0.02 21.03
CA ILE A 243 -14.68 -0.23 21.94
C ILE A 243 -14.90 -1.74 22.11
N ALA A 244 -14.89 -2.50 21.01
CA ALA A 244 -15.04 -3.96 21.07
C ALA A 244 -13.92 -4.62 21.90
N TRP A 245 -12.66 -4.24 21.68
CA TRP A 245 -11.52 -4.73 22.46
C TRP A 245 -11.63 -4.37 23.94
N TRP A 246 -12.08 -3.15 24.25
CA TRP A 246 -12.24 -2.70 25.62
C TRP A 246 -13.25 -3.55 26.41
N TYR A 247 -14.33 -3.96 25.75
CA TYR A 247 -15.38 -4.82 26.29
C TYR A 247 -15.27 -6.28 25.83
N SER A 248 -14.04 -6.74 25.55
CA SER A 248 -13.79 -8.06 24.97
C SER A 248 -14.31 -9.23 25.81
N SER A 249 -14.36 -9.09 27.14
CA SER A 249 -14.93 -10.10 28.03
C SER A 249 -16.40 -10.45 27.74
N VAL A 250 -17.18 -9.53 27.16
CA VAL A 250 -18.62 -9.72 26.91
C VAL A 250 -18.86 -10.84 25.89
N TYR A 251 -18.02 -10.94 24.86
CA TYR A 251 -18.15 -11.95 23.81
C TYR A 251 -17.12 -13.09 23.96
N LEU A 252 -15.90 -12.82 24.43
CA LEU A 252 -14.88 -13.87 24.59
C LEU A 252 -15.24 -14.91 25.64
N LYS A 253 -16.11 -14.60 26.62
CA LYS A 253 -16.62 -15.58 27.59
C LYS A 253 -17.40 -16.74 26.96
N TYR A 254 -17.87 -16.59 25.72
CA TYR A 254 -18.56 -17.67 25.00
C TYR A 254 -17.58 -18.63 24.30
N ILE A 255 -16.30 -18.25 24.22
CA ILE A 255 -15.23 -19.01 23.57
C ILE A 255 -14.25 -19.53 24.62
N ILE A 256 -14.00 -18.76 25.69
CA ILE A 256 -13.03 -19.06 26.73
C ILE A 256 -13.75 -19.54 27.99
N ASP A 257 -13.55 -20.81 28.34
CA ASP A 257 -14.14 -21.41 29.55
C ASP A 257 -13.43 -20.98 30.85
N SER A 258 -12.14 -20.64 30.78
CA SER A 258 -11.34 -20.27 31.96
C SER A 258 -11.48 -18.77 32.26
N ASP A 259 -12.05 -18.46 33.42
CA ASP A 259 -12.19 -17.08 33.94
C ASP A 259 -10.83 -16.36 34.06
N ASN A 260 -9.75 -17.08 34.36
CA ASN A 260 -8.42 -16.49 34.47
C ASN A 260 -7.90 -16.06 33.09
N VAL A 261 -7.92 -16.98 32.12
CA VAL A 261 -7.50 -16.72 30.73
C VAL A 261 -8.34 -15.60 30.13
N LEU A 262 -9.65 -15.60 30.38
CA LEU A 262 -10.55 -14.54 29.90
C LEU A 262 -10.13 -13.14 30.41
N LYS A 263 -9.86 -13.00 31.71
CA LYS A 263 -9.42 -11.72 32.30
C LYS A 263 -8.06 -11.29 31.75
N MET A 264 -7.15 -12.23 31.53
CA MET A 264 -5.82 -11.93 31.00
C MET A 264 -5.89 -11.51 29.53
N THR A 265 -6.69 -12.20 28.70
CA THR A 265 -6.93 -11.80 27.30
C THR A 265 -7.60 -10.43 27.23
N GLU A 266 -8.58 -10.16 28.10
CA GLU A 266 -9.21 -8.83 28.19
C GLU A 266 -8.20 -7.74 28.56
N SER A 267 -7.35 -7.98 29.56
CA SER A 267 -6.28 -7.05 29.96
C SER A 267 -5.32 -6.78 28.79
N PHE A 268 -4.93 -7.83 28.08
CA PHE A 268 -4.06 -7.74 26.90
C PHE A 268 -4.66 -6.86 25.80
N LEU A 269 -5.92 -7.09 25.44
CA LEU A 269 -6.63 -6.32 24.40
C LEU A 269 -6.88 -4.86 24.82
N ARG A 270 -7.22 -4.61 26.09
CA ARG A 270 -7.39 -3.24 26.61
C ARG A 270 -6.10 -2.43 26.53
N ILE A 271 -4.96 -3.03 26.84
CA ILE A 271 -3.65 -2.37 26.70
C ILE A 271 -3.35 -2.10 25.23
N LEU A 272 -3.51 -3.10 24.36
CA LEU A 272 -3.27 -2.96 22.92
C LEU A 272 -4.20 -1.96 22.22
N THR A 273 -5.33 -1.62 22.84
CA THR A 273 -6.21 -0.55 22.34
C THR A 273 -5.46 0.77 22.19
N LEU A 274 -4.45 1.03 23.02
CA LEU A 274 -3.59 2.21 22.90
C LEU A 274 -2.57 2.11 21.76
N GLY A 275 -2.23 0.90 21.31
CA GLY A 275 -1.27 0.64 20.24
C GLY A 275 -1.86 0.63 18.84
N GLY A 276 -3.16 0.40 18.70
CA GLY A 276 -3.83 0.37 17.40
C GLY A 276 -3.63 1.64 16.56
N PRO A 277 -3.74 2.87 17.11
CA PRO A 277 -3.43 4.07 16.36
C PRO A 277 -2.00 4.07 15.84
N GLY A 278 -1.01 3.69 16.67
CA GLY A 278 0.39 3.63 16.23
C GLY A 278 0.60 2.63 15.08
N TYR A 279 0.00 1.44 15.16
CA TYR A 279 0.03 0.50 14.05
C TYR A 279 -0.55 1.09 12.75
N ILE A 280 -1.70 1.78 12.83
CA ILE A 280 -2.34 2.42 11.68
C ILE A 280 -1.44 3.52 11.09
N PHE A 281 -0.84 4.35 11.94
CA PHE A 281 0.10 5.39 11.52
C PHE A 281 1.27 4.79 10.76
N PHE A 282 1.85 3.71 11.29
CA PHE A 282 2.99 3.04 10.70
C PHE A 282 2.63 2.48 9.33
N GLU A 283 1.52 1.75 9.25
CA GLU A 283 1.08 1.09 8.02
C GLU A 283 0.80 2.10 6.91
N VAL A 284 0.05 3.17 7.21
CA VAL A 284 -0.26 4.24 6.24
C VAL A 284 0.99 5.00 5.80
N SER A 285 1.88 5.33 6.75
CA SER A 285 3.11 6.07 6.47
C SER A 285 4.14 5.21 5.72
N LYS A 286 4.15 3.89 5.93
CA LYS A 286 4.96 2.94 5.17
C LYS A 286 4.57 2.99 3.69
N ARG A 287 3.27 3.02 3.39
CA ARG A 287 2.77 3.14 2.01
C ARG A 287 3.04 4.50 1.35
N PHE A 288 3.10 5.58 2.13
CA PHE A 288 3.56 6.89 1.65
C PHE A 288 4.97 6.84 1.05
N LEU A 289 5.90 6.12 1.69
CA LEU A 289 7.27 5.96 1.19
C LEU A 289 7.34 4.95 0.03
N GLN A 290 6.61 3.84 0.12
CA GLN A 290 6.55 2.83 -0.94
C GLN A 290 6.04 3.42 -2.26
N ALA A 291 5.01 4.28 -2.21
CA ALA A 291 4.49 4.95 -3.40
C ALA A 291 5.55 5.76 -4.17
N GLN A 292 6.56 6.27 -3.46
CA GLN A 292 7.68 7.03 -4.03
C GLN A 292 8.84 6.13 -4.52
N GLY A 293 8.75 4.82 -4.32
CA GLY A 293 9.83 3.86 -4.61
C GLY A 293 10.82 3.63 -3.46
N ILE A 294 10.51 4.11 -2.24
CA ILE A 294 11.41 4.06 -1.08
C ILE A 294 11.04 2.86 -0.20
N PHE A 295 11.35 1.65 -0.67
CA PHE A 295 10.98 0.40 0.02
C PHE A 295 11.90 0.02 1.19
N GLU A 296 13.12 0.55 1.21
CA GLU A 296 14.17 0.23 2.21
C GLU A 296 13.92 0.87 3.60
N ALA A 297 13.11 1.93 3.65
CA ALA A 297 12.91 2.71 4.87
C ALA A 297 12.30 1.88 5.99
N GLY A 298 11.22 1.13 5.68
CA GLY A 298 10.56 0.25 6.64
C GLY A 298 11.51 -0.82 7.18
N THR A 299 12.29 -1.45 6.30
CA THR A 299 13.27 -2.47 6.68
C THR A 299 14.33 -1.92 7.63
N GLY A 300 14.91 -0.76 7.32
CA GLY A 300 15.92 -0.12 8.17
C GLY A 300 15.37 0.25 9.57
N ILE A 301 14.13 0.71 9.63
CA ILE A 301 13.44 1.02 10.89
C ILE A 301 13.20 -0.24 11.70
N LEU A 302 12.75 -1.33 11.08
CA LEU A 302 12.51 -2.61 11.74
C LEU A 302 13.77 -3.26 12.26
N PHE A 303 14.91 -3.10 11.57
CA PHE A 303 16.20 -3.55 12.10
C PHE A 303 16.62 -2.84 13.39
N LEU A 304 16.16 -1.60 13.60
CA LEU A 304 16.39 -0.86 14.84
C LEU A 304 15.31 -1.18 15.90
N SER A 305 14.05 -1.24 15.49
CA SER A 305 12.93 -1.44 16.42
C SER A 305 12.87 -2.89 16.95
N ALA A 306 13.25 -3.90 16.17
CA ALA A 306 13.15 -5.29 16.59
C ALA A 306 14.02 -5.66 17.80
N PRO A 307 15.33 -5.32 17.83
CA PRO A 307 16.14 -5.53 19.03
C PRO A 307 15.62 -4.74 20.25
N ILE A 308 15.12 -3.53 20.02
CA ILE A 308 14.53 -2.70 21.07
C ILE A 308 13.27 -3.36 21.63
N ASN A 309 12.42 -3.91 20.76
CA ASN A 309 11.21 -4.63 21.16
C ASN A 309 11.54 -5.89 21.96
N ILE A 310 12.56 -6.66 21.56
CA ILE A 310 13.04 -7.84 22.30
C ILE A 310 13.51 -7.42 23.69
N PHE A 311 14.36 -6.41 23.77
CA PHE A 311 14.86 -5.88 25.04
C PHE A 311 13.71 -5.38 25.92
N LEU A 312 12.81 -4.58 25.36
CA LEU A 312 11.71 -3.97 26.09
C LEU A 312 10.70 -5.02 26.59
N SER A 313 10.39 -6.01 25.77
CA SER A 313 9.53 -7.14 26.14
C SER A 313 10.15 -7.94 27.28
N TRP A 314 11.44 -8.29 27.17
CA TRP A 314 12.16 -9.00 28.23
C TRP A 314 12.18 -8.17 29.53
N PHE A 315 12.51 -6.89 29.42
CA PHE A 315 12.66 -5.98 30.55
C PHE A 315 11.33 -5.74 31.27
N LEU A 316 10.26 -5.42 30.53
CA LEU A 316 8.95 -5.14 31.12
C LEU A 316 8.26 -6.39 31.67
N VAL A 317 8.63 -7.59 31.22
CA VAL A 317 8.03 -8.82 31.72
C VAL A 317 8.77 -9.38 32.94
N TRP A 318 10.10 -9.50 32.89
CA TRP A 318 10.86 -10.25 33.89
C TRP A 318 11.66 -9.42 34.89
N ASN A 319 11.79 -8.10 34.72
CA ASN A 319 12.59 -7.31 35.65
C ASN A 319 11.95 -7.26 37.06
N GLU A 320 12.70 -7.61 38.10
CA GLU A 320 12.18 -7.65 39.48
C GLU A 320 11.73 -6.29 40.05
N LYS A 321 12.28 -5.17 39.55
CA LYS A 321 11.99 -3.83 40.08
C LYS A 321 10.94 -3.07 39.28
N PHE A 322 10.93 -3.24 37.96
CA PHE A 322 10.09 -2.47 37.02
C PHE A 322 9.20 -3.36 36.14
N GLY A 323 9.34 -4.69 36.24
CA GLY A 323 8.55 -5.63 35.47
C GLY A 323 7.09 -5.60 35.88
N MET A 324 6.22 -5.58 34.88
CA MET A 324 4.77 -5.59 34.99
C MET A 324 4.18 -7.00 34.74
N GLY A 325 5.03 -8.03 34.73
CA GLY A 325 4.66 -9.41 34.45
C GLY A 325 4.00 -9.55 33.08
N PHE A 326 2.87 -10.27 33.03
CA PHE A 326 2.08 -10.48 31.81
C PHE A 326 1.75 -9.19 31.05
N ASN A 327 1.34 -8.12 31.75
CA ASN A 327 0.95 -6.86 31.12
C ASN A 327 2.15 -6.11 30.49
N GLY A 328 3.38 -6.45 30.87
CA GLY A 328 4.58 -5.86 30.28
C GLY A 328 4.72 -6.15 28.79
N ALA A 329 4.25 -7.31 28.33
CA ALA A 329 4.34 -7.72 26.93
C ALA A 329 3.49 -6.85 25.98
N PRO A 330 2.16 -6.68 26.18
CA PRO A 330 1.38 -5.79 25.33
C PRO A 330 1.83 -4.32 25.44
N ILE A 331 2.33 -3.87 26.60
CA ILE A 331 2.90 -2.51 26.76
C ILE A 331 4.14 -2.34 25.89
N ALA A 332 5.04 -3.32 25.86
CA ALA A 332 6.22 -3.30 24.99
C ALA A 332 5.82 -3.16 23.52
N THR A 333 4.81 -3.93 23.09
CA THR A 333 4.27 -3.86 21.72
C THR A 333 3.70 -2.48 21.40
N VAL A 334 2.93 -1.87 22.31
CA VAL A 334 2.38 -0.50 22.14
C VAL A 334 3.51 0.51 21.95
N ILE A 335 4.53 0.47 22.83
CA ILE A 335 5.69 1.37 22.72
C ILE A 335 6.41 1.16 21.40
N ASN A 336 6.56 -0.08 20.95
CA ASN A 336 7.23 -0.40 19.70
C ASN A 336 6.48 0.14 18.47
N PHE A 337 5.15 0.07 18.43
CA PHE A 337 4.37 0.67 17.34
C PHE A 337 4.62 2.18 17.21
N TYR A 338 4.53 2.93 18.31
CA TYR A 338 4.84 4.37 18.27
C TYR A 338 6.31 4.66 18.00
N LEU A 339 7.23 3.80 18.44
CA LEU A 339 8.66 3.94 18.12
C LEU A 339 8.87 3.83 16.61
N MET A 340 8.24 2.86 15.94
CA MET A 340 8.33 2.70 14.49
C MET A 340 7.76 3.93 13.77
N ASP A 341 6.64 4.48 14.23
CA ASP A 341 6.07 5.73 13.70
C ASP A 341 7.04 6.90 13.78
N ILE A 342 7.60 7.12 14.97
CA ILE A 342 8.53 8.23 15.22
C ILE A 342 9.75 8.07 14.32
N LEU A 343 10.34 6.88 14.24
CA LEU A 343 11.49 6.60 13.38
C LEU A 343 11.18 6.85 11.90
N LEU A 344 9.96 6.51 11.46
CA LEU A 344 9.50 6.74 10.09
C LEU A 344 9.30 8.22 9.77
N ILE A 345 8.72 8.99 10.70
CA ILE A 345 8.61 10.45 10.60
C ILE A 345 10.01 11.07 10.54
N LEU A 346 10.93 10.64 11.40
CA LEU A 346 12.33 11.10 11.38
C LEU A 346 13.02 10.76 10.06
N TYR A 347 12.76 9.57 9.50
CA TYR A 347 13.26 9.18 8.18
C TYR A 347 12.78 10.16 7.10
N VAL A 348 11.48 10.43 7.04
CA VAL A 348 10.90 11.42 6.10
C VAL A 348 11.51 12.80 6.35
N MET A 349 11.69 13.21 7.61
CA MET A 349 12.19 14.54 7.97
C MET A 349 13.69 14.75 7.78
N PHE A 350 14.52 13.72 7.75
CA PHE A 350 15.97 13.90 7.74
C PHE A 350 16.71 13.12 6.65
N ILE A 351 16.06 12.13 6.02
CA ILE A 351 16.71 11.24 5.05
C ILE A 351 16.09 11.38 3.66
N ASP A 352 14.88 10.87 3.44
CA ASP A 352 14.24 10.85 2.11
C ASP A 352 12.71 10.74 2.20
N GLY A 353 11.98 11.21 1.18
CA GLY A 353 10.52 11.15 1.09
C GLY A 353 9.78 12.48 1.32
N LYS A 354 10.48 13.58 1.63
CA LYS A 354 9.89 14.92 1.80
C LYS A 354 9.17 15.45 0.56
N LYS A 355 9.56 14.97 -0.62
CA LYS A 355 9.07 15.46 -1.91
C LYS A 355 7.55 15.45 -2.00
N CYS A 356 6.91 14.45 -1.40
CA CYS A 356 5.46 14.28 -1.40
C CYS A 356 4.79 14.78 -0.13
N TRP A 357 5.48 15.50 0.76
CA TRP A 357 4.90 16.01 2.00
C TRP A 357 4.65 17.52 1.94
N PHE A 358 3.38 17.92 1.86
CA PHE A 358 2.96 19.32 1.71
C PHE A 358 2.36 19.93 2.99
N GLY A 359 2.56 19.27 4.14
CA GLY A 359 2.01 19.70 5.43
C GLY A 359 0.62 19.11 5.70
N LEU A 360 0.01 19.53 6.80
CA LEU A 360 -1.29 19.02 7.23
C LEU A 360 -2.42 19.76 6.52
N ALA A 361 -3.30 19.01 5.85
CA ALA A 361 -4.52 19.54 5.25
C ALA A 361 -5.60 19.80 6.31
N SER A 362 -6.57 20.66 5.99
CA SER A 362 -7.70 20.90 6.88
C SER A 362 -8.53 19.63 7.05
N VAL A 363 -9.02 19.37 8.27
CA VAL A 363 -9.90 18.23 8.54
C VAL A 363 -11.13 18.23 7.62
N SER A 364 -11.65 19.41 7.26
CA SER A 364 -12.75 19.52 6.30
C SER A 364 -12.41 18.89 4.94
N ASP A 365 -11.21 19.12 4.43
CA ASP A 365 -10.76 18.62 3.12
C ASP A 365 -10.37 17.14 3.17
N LEU A 366 -9.91 16.67 4.34
CA LEU A 366 -9.67 15.26 4.59
C LEU A 366 -10.98 14.48 4.64
N CYS A 367 -12.06 15.05 5.18
CA CYS A 367 -13.38 14.42 5.19
C CYS A 367 -14.09 14.42 3.82
N LYS A 368 -13.66 15.29 2.88
CA LYS A 368 -14.14 15.24 1.50
C LYS A 368 -13.73 13.91 0.84
N GLN A 369 -14.56 13.42 -0.09
CA GLN A 369 -14.28 12.23 -0.92
C GLN A 369 -14.10 10.89 -0.19
N TRP A 370 -14.52 10.76 1.07
CA TRP A 370 -14.55 9.44 1.75
C TRP A 370 -15.34 8.40 0.98
N GLY A 371 -16.34 8.80 0.20
CA GLY A 371 -17.08 7.91 -0.70
C GLY A 371 -16.23 7.29 -1.81
N ASN A 372 -15.18 7.98 -2.28
CA ASN A 372 -14.25 7.42 -3.27
C ASN A 372 -13.22 6.51 -2.60
N LEU A 373 -12.69 6.93 -1.44
CA LEU A 373 -11.79 6.09 -0.64
C LEU A 373 -12.48 4.79 -0.21
N SER A 374 -13.73 4.84 0.26
CA SER A 374 -14.46 3.65 0.71
C SER A 374 -14.77 2.65 -0.41
N LYS A 375 -14.99 3.13 -1.64
CA LYS A 375 -15.14 2.27 -2.84
C LYS A 375 -13.88 1.46 -3.16
N LEU A 376 -12.71 1.88 -2.69
CA LEU A 376 -11.44 1.17 -2.83
C LEU A 376 -11.11 0.36 -1.56
N ALA A 377 -11.28 0.97 -0.40
CA ALA A 377 -10.96 0.40 0.91
C ALA A 377 -11.86 -0.80 1.25
N ILE A 378 -13.18 -0.71 1.08
CA ILE A 378 -14.09 -1.81 1.44
C ILE A 378 -13.77 -3.09 0.65
N PRO A 379 -13.63 -3.04 -0.69
CA PRO A 379 -13.19 -4.23 -1.41
C PRO A 379 -11.78 -4.69 -1.03
N GLY A 380 -10.85 -3.78 -0.72
CA GLY A 380 -9.52 -4.13 -0.21
C GLY A 380 -9.56 -4.91 1.11
N ILE A 381 -10.40 -4.48 2.06
CA ILE A 381 -10.70 -5.22 3.29
C ILE A 381 -11.26 -6.61 2.93
N VAL A 382 -12.27 -6.68 2.07
CA VAL A 382 -12.88 -7.96 1.69
C VAL A 382 -11.88 -8.91 1.04
N MET A 383 -10.96 -8.40 0.20
CA MET A 383 -9.92 -9.22 -0.44
C MET A 383 -9.01 -9.89 0.60
N LEU A 384 -8.48 -9.14 1.57
CA LEU A 384 -7.62 -9.70 2.61
C LEU A 384 -8.41 -10.53 3.63
N GLU A 385 -9.48 -9.98 4.20
CA GLU A 385 -10.26 -10.63 5.26
C GLU A 385 -10.88 -11.96 4.79
N SER A 386 -11.30 -12.07 3.52
CA SER A 386 -11.86 -13.32 3.01
C SER A 386 -10.88 -14.48 3.12
N GLU A 387 -9.60 -14.21 2.88
CA GLU A 387 -8.54 -15.21 2.99
C GLU A 387 -8.26 -15.55 4.46
N TYR A 388 -7.99 -14.54 5.30
CA TYR A 388 -7.66 -14.73 6.71
C TYR A 388 -8.76 -15.48 7.47
N PHE A 389 -10.02 -15.06 7.32
CA PHE A 389 -11.13 -15.76 7.94
C PHE A 389 -11.33 -17.18 7.39
N ALA A 390 -11.05 -17.44 6.11
CA ALA A 390 -11.14 -18.79 5.57
C ALA A 390 -10.11 -19.74 6.24
N TYR A 391 -8.89 -19.26 6.51
CA TYR A 391 -7.88 -20.00 7.26
C TYR A 391 -8.28 -20.24 8.73
N GLU A 392 -8.89 -19.26 9.39
CA GLU A 392 -9.40 -19.42 10.75
C GLU A 392 -10.57 -20.41 10.82
N ILE A 393 -11.50 -20.35 9.86
CA ILE A 393 -12.58 -21.32 9.72
C ILE A 393 -12.02 -22.72 9.48
N MET A 394 -10.99 -22.87 8.64
CA MET A 394 -10.30 -24.14 8.42
C MET A 394 -9.69 -24.68 9.72
N THR A 395 -9.03 -23.83 10.50
CA THR A 395 -8.43 -24.20 11.78
C THR A 395 -9.49 -24.62 12.80
N LEU A 396 -10.61 -23.89 12.86
CA LEU A 396 -11.76 -24.27 13.67
C LEU A 396 -12.34 -25.62 13.23
N MET A 397 -12.46 -25.88 11.93
CA MET A 397 -12.91 -27.19 11.42
C MET A 397 -11.96 -28.32 11.80
N ALA A 398 -10.66 -28.10 11.72
CA ALA A 398 -9.65 -29.08 12.15
C ALA A 398 -9.74 -29.39 13.66
N SER A 399 -10.14 -28.42 14.49
CA SER A 399 -10.32 -28.62 15.94
C SER A 399 -11.35 -29.70 16.28
N TYR A 400 -12.37 -29.88 15.42
CA TYR A 400 -13.39 -30.92 15.59
C TYR A 400 -12.94 -32.31 15.13
N MET A 401 -11.80 -32.43 14.43
CA MET A 401 -11.30 -33.70 13.88
C MET A 401 -10.39 -34.45 14.87
N GLY A 402 -9.79 -33.73 15.81
CA GLY A 402 -8.92 -34.29 16.85
C GLY A 402 -7.71 -33.42 17.14
N THR A 403 -6.99 -33.74 18.20
CA THR A 403 -5.80 -32.98 18.63
C THR A 403 -4.65 -33.07 17.63
N VAL A 404 -4.49 -34.23 16.97
CA VAL A 404 -3.44 -34.45 15.96
C VAL A 404 -3.70 -33.59 14.71
N ASP A 405 -4.94 -33.60 14.19
CA ASP A 405 -5.33 -32.80 13.03
C ASP A 405 -5.20 -31.29 13.31
N LEU A 406 -5.66 -30.84 14.49
CA LEU A 406 -5.54 -29.43 14.89
C LEU A 406 -4.08 -28.97 15.00
N ALA A 407 -3.21 -29.80 15.60
CA ALA A 407 -1.79 -29.50 15.74
C ALA A 407 -1.09 -29.43 14.37
N ALA A 408 -1.40 -30.40 13.48
CA ALA A 408 -0.86 -30.40 12.12
C ALA A 408 -1.34 -29.17 11.33
N GLN A 409 -2.63 -28.84 11.42
CA GLN A 409 -3.22 -27.68 10.76
C GLN A 409 -2.59 -26.36 11.20
N SER A 410 -2.37 -26.21 12.52
CA SER A 410 -1.74 -25.01 13.09
C SER A 410 -0.30 -24.85 12.61
N ALA A 411 0.46 -25.95 12.56
CA ALA A 411 1.82 -25.97 12.03
C ALA A 411 1.85 -25.59 10.54
N VAL A 412 1.03 -26.24 9.71
CA VAL A 412 0.97 -25.98 8.27
C VAL A 412 0.52 -24.54 7.98
N SER A 413 -0.49 -24.02 8.67
CA SER A 413 -0.97 -22.64 8.48
C SER A 413 0.07 -21.60 8.88
N SER A 414 0.85 -21.86 9.92
CA SER A 414 1.96 -20.97 10.33
C SER A 414 3.02 -20.88 9.23
N ILE A 415 3.35 -22.01 8.60
CA ILE A 415 4.32 -22.08 7.50
C ILE A 415 3.74 -21.41 6.23
N ALA A 416 2.47 -21.67 5.91
CA ALA A 416 1.79 -21.03 4.79
C ALA A 416 1.82 -19.50 4.95
N SER A 417 1.43 -18.99 6.13
CA SER A 417 1.47 -17.56 6.46
C SER A 417 2.87 -16.97 6.32
N LEU A 418 3.91 -17.68 6.77
CA LEU A 418 5.30 -17.23 6.63
C LEU A 418 5.72 -17.15 5.15
N THR A 419 5.36 -18.17 4.36
CA THR A 419 5.71 -18.20 2.92
C THR A 419 4.89 -17.23 2.08
N TYR A 420 3.68 -16.86 2.53
CA TYR A 420 2.80 -15.85 1.91
C TYR A 420 3.40 -14.43 1.93
N MET A 421 4.24 -14.11 2.91
CA MET A 421 4.91 -12.80 2.99
C MET A 421 5.76 -12.50 1.74
N ILE A 422 6.26 -13.54 1.06
CA ILE A 422 7.06 -13.41 -0.17
C ILE A 422 6.21 -12.91 -1.35
N PRO A 423 5.16 -13.62 -1.80
CA PRO A 423 4.29 -13.13 -2.87
C PRO A 423 3.57 -11.83 -2.47
N PHE A 424 3.26 -11.62 -1.19
CA PHE A 424 2.66 -10.37 -0.73
C PHE A 424 3.58 -9.15 -0.93
N ALA A 425 4.87 -9.27 -0.58
CA ALA A 425 5.87 -8.24 -0.86
C ALA A 425 6.01 -7.95 -2.36
N ILE A 426 6.03 -9.00 -3.21
CA ILE A 426 6.08 -8.86 -4.67
C ILE A 426 4.82 -8.19 -5.20
N SER A 427 3.66 -8.53 -4.64
CA SER A 427 2.35 -7.93 -4.96
C SER A 427 2.36 -6.42 -4.72
N ILE A 428 2.89 -5.95 -3.59
CA ILE A 428 3.00 -4.52 -3.27
C ILE A 428 4.01 -3.80 -4.18
N ALA A 429 5.19 -4.37 -4.37
CA ALA A 429 6.21 -3.80 -5.25
C ALA A 429 5.73 -3.68 -6.71
N GLY A 430 5.14 -4.75 -7.24
CA GLY A 430 4.60 -4.80 -8.58
C GLY A 430 3.39 -3.89 -8.77
N SER A 431 2.43 -3.92 -7.84
CA SER A 431 1.24 -3.05 -7.89
C SER A 431 1.61 -1.57 -7.85
N THR A 432 2.55 -1.19 -6.97
CA THR A 432 3.09 0.19 -6.92
C THR A 432 3.69 0.59 -8.27
N ARG A 433 4.46 -0.31 -8.89
CA ARG A 433 5.11 -0.04 -10.18
C ARG A 433 4.09 0.11 -11.32
N VAL A 434 3.08 -0.75 -11.35
CA VAL A 434 1.97 -0.69 -12.32
C VAL A 434 1.16 0.60 -12.13
N ALA A 435 0.78 0.93 -10.90
CA ALA A 435 0.01 2.12 -10.57
C ALA A 435 0.77 3.43 -10.91
N ASN A 436 2.09 3.47 -10.73
CA ASN A 436 2.92 4.58 -11.18
C ASN A 436 2.87 4.78 -12.71
N PHE A 437 2.91 3.71 -13.52
CA PHE A 437 2.76 3.82 -14.97
C PHE A 437 1.35 4.23 -15.39
N ILE A 438 0.32 3.73 -14.70
CA ILE A 438 -1.08 4.13 -14.92
C ILE A 438 -1.23 5.64 -14.68
N GLY A 439 -0.73 6.15 -13.54
CA GLY A 439 -0.75 7.58 -13.25
C GLY A 439 0.03 8.44 -14.25
N GLY A 440 1.13 7.89 -14.79
CA GLY A 440 1.91 8.53 -15.86
C GLY A 440 1.29 8.41 -17.26
N HIS A 441 0.10 7.83 -17.42
CA HIS A 441 -0.55 7.58 -18.72
C HIS A 441 0.29 6.71 -19.69
N ASN A 442 1.13 5.82 -19.14
CA ASN A 442 1.99 4.93 -19.91
C ASN A 442 1.48 3.49 -19.89
N ILE A 443 0.49 3.21 -20.75
CA ILE A 443 -0.15 1.89 -20.87
C ILE A 443 0.87 0.79 -21.17
N ARG A 444 1.82 1.05 -22.07
CA ARG A 444 2.83 0.05 -22.45
C ARG A 444 3.74 -0.30 -21.27
N GLY A 445 4.17 0.69 -20.51
CA GLY A 445 4.95 0.49 -19.28
C GLY A 445 4.17 -0.32 -18.25
N ALA A 446 2.90 0.01 -18.03
CA ALA A 446 2.02 -0.72 -17.12
C ALA A 446 1.87 -2.20 -17.55
N GLN A 447 1.62 -2.48 -18.83
CA GLN A 447 1.51 -3.85 -19.35
C GLN A 447 2.80 -4.67 -19.19
N ILE A 448 3.96 -4.06 -19.41
CA ILE A 448 5.26 -4.73 -19.17
C ILE A 448 5.42 -5.02 -17.68
N ALA A 449 5.16 -4.04 -16.81
CA ALA A 449 5.25 -4.20 -15.36
C ALA A 449 4.31 -5.30 -14.84
N ILE A 450 3.07 -5.39 -15.34
CA ILE A 450 2.12 -6.48 -15.02
C ILE A 450 2.71 -7.85 -15.37
N ARG A 451 3.19 -8.02 -16.60
CA ARG A 451 3.74 -9.32 -17.07
C ARG A 451 4.96 -9.74 -16.25
N VAL A 452 5.85 -8.79 -15.96
CA VAL A 452 7.04 -9.07 -15.14
C VAL A 452 6.64 -9.38 -13.70
N THR A 453 5.68 -8.66 -13.12
CA THR A 453 5.17 -8.91 -11.77
C THR A 453 4.58 -10.30 -11.65
N LEU A 454 3.73 -10.72 -12.59
CA LEU A 454 3.18 -12.08 -12.64
C LEU A 454 4.28 -13.14 -12.80
N PHE A 455 5.27 -12.89 -13.64
CA PHE A 455 6.39 -13.82 -13.82
C PHE A 455 7.25 -13.97 -12.55
N VAL A 456 7.61 -12.85 -11.90
CA VAL A 456 8.37 -12.87 -10.63
C VAL A 456 7.57 -13.56 -9.54
N GLY A 457 6.27 -13.26 -9.45
CA GLY A 457 5.33 -13.93 -8.53
C GLY A 457 5.30 -15.44 -8.74
N LEU A 458 5.16 -15.90 -9.99
CA LEU A 458 5.17 -17.32 -10.33
C LEU A 458 6.49 -18.01 -9.94
N VAL A 459 7.62 -17.38 -10.25
CA VAL A 459 8.95 -17.92 -9.91
C VAL A 459 9.12 -18.04 -8.40
N ALA A 460 8.74 -16.99 -7.64
CA ALA A 460 8.81 -17.01 -6.19
C ALA A 460 7.88 -18.07 -5.58
N ALA A 461 6.65 -18.21 -6.10
CA ALA A 461 5.70 -19.21 -5.64
C ALA A 461 6.18 -20.65 -5.94
N PHE A 462 6.86 -20.86 -7.09
CA PHE A 462 7.49 -22.15 -7.41
C PHE A 462 8.68 -22.46 -6.49
N ILE A 463 9.49 -21.45 -6.14
CA ILE A 463 10.57 -21.60 -5.15
C ILE A 463 9.97 -21.99 -3.79
N ASN A 464 8.88 -21.34 -3.35
CA ASN A 464 8.18 -21.72 -2.12
C ASN A 464 7.71 -23.17 -2.16
N CYS A 465 7.05 -23.60 -3.25
CA CYS A 465 6.64 -24.99 -3.45
C CYS A 465 7.83 -25.95 -3.32
N LEU A 466 8.95 -25.66 -3.97
CA LEU A 466 10.14 -26.51 -3.93
C LEU A 466 10.72 -26.61 -2.52
N VAL A 467 10.83 -25.48 -1.82
CA VAL A 467 11.33 -25.42 -0.43
C VAL A 467 10.43 -26.25 0.49
N LEU A 468 9.12 -26.05 0.43
CA LEU A 468 8.16 -26.80 1.26
C LEU A 468 8.20 -28.30 0.95
N PHE A 469 8.24 -28.67 -0.33
CA PHE A 469 8.26 -30.06 -0.74
C PHE A 469 9.56 -30.79 -0.36
N SER A 470 10.70 -30.13 -0.51
CA SER A 470 12.02 -30.71 -0.22
C SER A 470 12.34 -30.72 1.27
N LEU A 471 11.94 -29.69 2.02
CA LEU A 471 12.27 -29.55 3.45
C LEU A 471 11.16 -30.01 4.39
N LYS A 472 10.03 -30.55 3.90
CA LYS A 472 8.88 -31.00 4.69
C LYS A 472 9.22 -31.73 5.99
N SER A 473 10.17 -32.68 5.96
CA SER A 473 10.54 -33.46 7.14
C SER A 473 11.27 -32.63 8.20
N HIS A 474 12.10 -31.69 7.77
CA HIS A 474 12.81 -30.77 8.67
C HIS A 474 11.84 -29.74 9.24
N ILE A 475 11.00 -29.16 8.38
CA ILE A 475 9.97 -28.22 8.78
C ILE A 475 9.04 -28.86 9.82
N ALA A 476 8.50 -30.06 9.57
CA ALA A 476 7.64 -30.75 10.53
C ALA A 476 8.34 -31.02 11.87
N SER A 477 9.65 -31.30 11.86
CA SER A 477 10.43 -31.50 13.10
C SER A 477 10.66 -30.24 13.93
N ILE A 478 10.58 -29.05 13.31
CA ILE A 478 10.71 -27.77 14.03
C ILE A 478 9.46 -27.51 14.88
N PHE A 479 8.28 -27.91 14.40
CA PHE A 479 7.01 -27.64 15.08
C PHE A 479 6.69 -28.63 16.19
N THR A 480 7.05 -29.91 16.04
CA THR A 480 6.67 -30.94 17.00
C THR A 480 7.62 -32.13 17.03
N SER A 481 7.69 -32.77 18.20
CA SER A 481 8.35 -34.06 18.39
C SER A 481 7.38 -35.25 18.32
N ASP A 482 6.07 -34.99 18.26
CA ASP A 482 5.04 -36.02 18.13
C ASP A 482 5.11 -36.66 16.73
N THR A 483 5.21 -38.00 16.68
CA THR A 483 5.38 -38.75 15.44
C THR A 483 4.15 -38.70 14.54
N ASP A 484 2.95 -38.65 15.12
CA ASP A 484 1.68 -38.70 14.39
C ASP A 484 1.37 -37.33 13.78
N VAL A 485 1.64 -36.25 14.52
CA VAL A 485 1.53 -34.88 13.97
C VAL A 485 2.59 -34.67 12.89
N LYS A 486 3.82 -35.15 13.11
CA LYS A 486 4.91 -34.99 12.14
C LYS A 486 4.63 -35.73 10.83
N SER A 487 4.13 -36.97 10.88
CA SER A 487 3.77 -37.71 9.67
C SER A 487 2.65 -37.02 8.91
N LEU A 488 1.60 -36.55 9.60
CA LEU A 488 0.49 -35.85 8.97
C LEU A 488 0.92 -34.55 8.27
N VAL A 489 1.79 -33.74 8.91
CA VAL A 489 2.35 -32.52 8.30
C VAL A 489 3.18 -32.86 7.04
N ILE A 490 4.01 -33.91 7.10
CA ILE A 490 4.81 -34.37 5.96
C ILE A 490 3.90 -34.81 4.81
N ASP A 491 2.84 -35.55 5.09
CA ASP A 491 1.92 -36.06 4.08
C ASP A 491 1.11 -34.92 3.45
N LEU A 492 0.68 -33.92 4.22
CA LEU A 492 0.03 -32.71 3.69
C LEU A 492 0.95 -31.92 2.75
N PHE A 493 2.23 -31.76 3.08
CA PHE A 493 3.17 -31.10 2.18
C PHE A 493 3.53 -31.94 0.94
N ASN A 494 3.18 -33.23 0.90
CA ASN A 494 3.61 -34.17 -0.13
C ASN A 494 2.47 -34.66 -1.05
N PRO A 495 2.19 -33.98 -2.18
CA PRO A 495 2.63 -32.65 -2.57
C PRO A 495 1.55 -31.56 -2.34
N LEU A 496 0.44 -31.89 -1.65
CA LEU A 496 -0.80 -31.12 -1.68
C LEU A 496 -0.59 -29.63 -1.34
N VAL A 497 -0.17 -29.33 -0.12
CA VAL A 497 -0.02 -27.94 0.35
C VAL A 497 1.10 -27.22 -0.40
N SER A 498 2.20 -27.93 -0.69
CA SER A 498 3.33 -27.34 -1.43
C SER A 498 2.90 -26.82 -2.81
N VAL A 499 2.05 -27.56 -3.52
CA VAL A 499 1.52 -27.15 -4.84
C VAL A 499 0.47 -26.06 -4.70
N ILE A 500 -0.41 -26.14 -3.69
CA ILE A 500 -1.42 -25.11 -3.42
C ILE A 500 -0.77 -23.73 -3.22
N GLN A 501 0.40 -23.69 -2.56
CA GLN A 501 1.14 -22.45 -2.32
C GLN A 501 1.55 -21.71 -3.61
N ILE A 502 1.63 -22.41 -4.76
CA ILE A 502 1.86 -21.77 -6.06
C ILE A 502 0.67 -20.88 -6.42
N PHE A 503 -0.54 -21.41 -6.28
CA PHE A 503 -1.78 -20.72 -6.63
C PHE A 503 -2.10 -19.61 -5.64
N ASP A 504 -1.81 -19.84 -4.35
CA ASP A 504 -1.90 -18.82 -3.32
C ASP A 504 -1.02 -17.59 -3.66
N GLY A 505 0.24 -17.82 -4.00
CA GLY A 505 1.15 -16.75 -4.42
C GLY A 505 0.69 -16.03 -5.70
N LEU A 506 0.14 -16.76 -6.67
CA LEU A 506 -0.41 -16.16 -7.91
C LEU A 506 -1.68 -15.34 -7.64
N ALA A 507 -2.58 -15.82 -6.79
CA ALA A 507 -3.78 -15.10 -6.36
C ALA A 507 -3.38 -13.79 -5.68
N CYS A 508 -2.46 -13.85 -4.71
CA CYS A 508 -1.95 -12.68 -3.99
C CYS A 508 -1.37 -11.60 -4.93
N VAL A 509 -0.55 -12.01 -5.91
CA VAL A 509 0.06 -11.09 -6.87
C VAL A 509 -0.97 -10.52 -7.85
N SER A 510 -1.90 -11.34 -8.32
CA SER A 510 -2.99 -10.91 -9.22
C SER A 510 -3.92 -9.91 -8.53
N SER A 511 -4.27 -10.17 -7.28
CA SER A 511 -5.01 -9.27 -6.41
C SER A 511 -4.32 -7.92 -6.28
N GLY A 512 -2.99 -7.87 -6.13
CA GLY A 512 -2.22 -6.63 -6.14
C GLY A 512 -2.32 -5.86 -7.44
N ILE A 513 -2.27 -6.54 -8.59
CA ILE A 513 -2.41 -5.90 -9.91
C ILE A 513 -3.82 -5.32 -10.06
N LEU A 514 -4.87 -6.04 -9.64
CA LEU A 514 -6.23 -5.50 -9.62
C LEU A 514 -6.36 -4.27 -8.72
N ARG A 515 -5.64 -4.21 -7.59
CA ARG A 515 -5.53 -2.99 -6.79
C ARG A 515 -4.88 -1.86 -7.57
N ALA A 516 -3.76 -2.12 -8.25
CA ALA A 516 -3.07 -1.09 -9.04
C ALA A 516 -3.95 -0.47 -10.14
N GLU A 517 -4.80 -1.28 -10.77
CA GLU A 517 -5.78 -0.85 -11.80
C GLU A 517 -7.00 -0.11 -11.21
N GLY A 518 -7.16 -0.08 -9.88
CA GLY A 518 -8.36 0.42 -9.23
C GLY A 518 -9.57 -0.52 -9.37
N SER A 519 -9.35 -1.79 -9.71
CA SER A 519 -10.37 -2.82 -9.95
C SER A 519 -10.67 -3.70 -8.72
N GLN A 520 -10.38 -3.21 -7.52
CA GLN A 520 -10.55 -3.96 -6.25
C GLN A 520 -11.95 -4.50 -6.04
N ARG A 521 -12.97 -3.80 -6.54
CA ARG A 521 -14.36 -4.28 -6.43
C ARG A 521 -14.54 -5.65 -7.08
N ILE A 522 -13.90 -5.89 -8.23
CA ILE A 522 -13.95 -7.18 -8.92
C ILE A 522 -13.19 -8.22 -8.10
N GLY A 523 -11.95 -7.90 -7.68
CA GLY A 523 -11.13 -8.80 -6.85
C GLY A 523 -11.81 -9.19 -5.54
N GLY A 524 -12.47 -8.24 -4.86
CA GLY A 524 -13.22 -8.50 -3.64
C GLY A 524 -14.39 -9.46 -3.83
N TYR A 525 -15.16 -9.33 -4.93
CA TYR A 525 -16.22 -10.30 -5.24
C TYR A 525 -15.65 -11.68 -5.57
N ILE A 526 -14.57 -11.76 -6.35
CA ILE A 526 -13.92 -13.02 -6.69
C ILE A 526 -13.43 -13.73 -5.43
N ASN A 527 -12.67 -13.05 -4.57
CA ASN A 527 -12.15 -13.60 -3.32
C ASN A 527 -13.28 -14.08 -2.41
N PHE A 528 -14.29 -13.23 -2.17
CA PHE A 528 -15.41 -13.58 -1.30
C PHE A 528 -16.18 -14.81 -1.81
N LEU A 529 -16.53 -14.85 -3.10
CA LEU A 529 -17.27 -15.97 -3.66
C LEU A 529 -16.43 -17.25 -3.70
N ALA A 530 -15.16 -17.15 -4.07
CA ALA A 530 -14.30 -18.32 -4.15
C ALA A 530 -14.05 -18.94 -2.76
N TYR A 531 -13.80 -18.15 -1.72
CA TYR A 531 -13.59 -18.68 -0.38
C TYR A 531 -14.90 -19.19 0.26
N TYR A 532 -15.96 -18.38 0.25
CA TYR A 532 -17.18 -18.70 1.01
C TYR A 532 -18.21 -19.53 0.25
N ALA A 533 -18.31 -19.39 -1.06
CA ALA A 533 -19.28 -20.16 -1.86
C ALA A 533 -18.68 -21.44 -2.47
N VAL A 534 -17.35 -21.52 -2.63
CA VAL A 534 -16.68 -22.68 -3.24
C VAL A 534 -15.77 -23.40 -2.24
N ALA A 535 -14.76 -22.74 -1.67
CA ALA A 535 -13.75 -23.39 -0.85
C ALA A 535 -14.35 -24.02 0.40
N ILE A 536 -15.00 -23.25 1.26
CA ILE A 536 -15.56 -23.76 2.53
C ILE A 536 -16.60 -24.88 2.29
N PRO A 537 -17.58 -24.71 1.39
CA PRO A 537 -18.54 -25.79 1.08
C PRO A 537 -17.86 -27.04 0.51
N SER A 538 -16.87 -26.91 -0.37
CA SER A 538 -16.15 -28.05 -0.93
C SER A 538 -15.30 -28.77 0.12
N SER A 539 -14.62 -28.03 1.01
CA SER A 539 -13.91 -28.58 2.17
C SER A 539 -14.84 -29.43 3.05
N LEU A 540 -16.05 -28.93 3.36
CA LEU A 540 -17.06 -29.67 4.12
C LEU A 540 -17.58 -30.90 3.37
N ALA A 541 -17.87 -30.77 2.08
CA ALA A 541 -18.37 -31.86 1.24
C ALA A 541 -17.34 -32.99 1.14
N LEU A 542 -16.06 -32.67 0.93
CA LEU A 542 -14.98 -33.65 0.84
C LEU A 542 -14.81 -34.43 2.15
N ASN A 543 -14.94 -33.75 3.29
CA ASN A 543 -14.87 -34.41 4.60
C ASN A 543 -16.07 -35.31 4.85
N LYS A 544 -17.29 -34.86 4.52
CA LYS A 544 -18.49 -35.64 4.78
C LYS A 544 -18.65 -36.84 3.83
N LEU A 545 -18.26 -36.70 2.56
CA LEU A 545 -18.49 -37.71 1.53
C LEU A 545 -17.35 -38.73 1.44
N PHE A 546 -16.11 -38.32 1.69
CA PHE A 546 -14.92 -39.13 1.43
C PHE A 546 -14.02 -39.32 2.67
N ASP A 547 -14.38 -38.74 3.83
CA ASP A 547 -13.62 -38.83 5.09
C ASP A 547 -12.14 -38.45 4.95
N LEU A 548 -11.86 -37.45 4.09
CA LEU A 548 -10.49 -37.01 3.79
C LEU A 548 -9.86 -36.14 4.89
N LYS A 549 -10.61 -35.83 5.97
CA LYS A 549 -10.16 -35.03 7.11
C LYS A 549 -9.38 -33.77 6.68
N LEU A 550 -8.15 -33.60 7.18
CA LEU A 550 -7.34 -32.42 6.89
C LEU A 550 -6.98 -32.29 5.40
N PHE A 551 -6.83 -33.38 4.66
CA PHE A 551 -6.63 -33.33 3.20
C PHE A 551 -7.86 -32.76 2.49
N GLY A 552 -9.07 -33.12 2.94
CA GLY A 552 -10.31 -32.57 2.39
C GLY A 552 -10.44 -31.07 2.61
N LEU A 553 -10.03 -30.58 3.79
CA LEU A 553 -9.98 -29.14 4.08
C LEU A 553 -9.04 -28.40 3.12
N TRP A 554 -7.80 -28.87 3.00
CA TRP A 554 -6.80 -28.25 2.12
C TRP A 554 -7.14 -28.35 0.64
N LEU A 555 -7.76 -29.45 0.20
CA LEU A 555 -8.24 -29.58 -1.19
C LEU A 555 -9.33 -28.55 -1.52
N GLY A 556 -10.27 -28.31 -0.61
CA GLY A 556 -11.32 -27.30 -0.84
C GLY A 556 -10.76 -25.89 -0.88
N ILE A 557 -9.90 -25.52 0.08
CA ILE A 557 -9.24 -24.20 0.09
C ILE A 557 -8.30 -24.01 -1.09
N GLY A 558 -7.50 -25.01 -1.43
CA GLY A 558 -6.67 -25.00 -2.63
C GLY A 558 -7.48 -24.83 -3.91
N GLY A 559 -8.65 -25.49 -4.01
CA GLY A 559 -9.59 -25.29 -5.11
C GLY A 559 -10.09 -23.85 -5.22
N GLY A 560 -10.38 -23.21 -4.09
CA GLY A 560 -10.72 -21.78 -4.02
C GLY A 560 -9.59 -20.88 -4.50
N MET A 561 -8.36 -21.10 -4.03
CA MET A 561 -7.19 -20.32 -4.44
C MET A 561 -6.91 -20.45 -5.94
N ILE A 562 -7.04 -21.66 -6.50
CA ILE A 562 -6.94 -21.89 -7.95
C ILE A 562 -7.99 -21.08 -8.70
N LEU A 563 -9.23 -21.08 -8.22
CA LEU A 563 -10.32 -20.31 -8.83
C LEU A 563 -10.03 -18.81 -8.78
N ILE A 564 -9.54 -18.28 -7.65
CA ILE A 564 -9.15 -16.87 -7.51
C ILE A 564 -8.03 -16.53 -8.50
N ALA A 565 -6.93 -17.27 -8.45
CA ALA A 565 -5.77 -17.03 -9.31
C ALA A 565 -6.16 -17.01 -10.80
N ILE A 566 -6.92 -18.01 -11.27
CA ILE A 566 -7.35 -18.07 -12.67
C ILE A 566 -8.30 -16.92 -13.00
N SER A 567 -9.31 -16.66 -12.15
CA SER A 567 -10.32 -15.63 -12.42
C SER A 567 -9.70 -14.24 -12.45
N GLU A 568 -8.82 -13.91 -11.52
CA GLU A 568 -8.16 -12.60 -11.48
C GLU A 568 -7.18 -12.43 -12.65
N ILE A 569 -6.41 -13.46 -13.02
CA ILE A 569 -5.56 -13.41 -14.22
C ILE A 569 -6.39 -13.20 -15.48
N LEU A 570 -7.55 -13.87 -15.61
CA LEU A 570 -8.46 -13.68 -16.75
C LEU A 570 -9.01 -12.25 -16.80
N VAL A 571 -9.32 -11.64 -15.65
CA VAL A 571 -9.72 -10.23 -15.58
C VAL A 571 -8.57 -9.33 -16.06
N ILE A 572 -7.36 -9.53 -15.52
CA ILE A 572 -6.16 -8.71 -15.85
C ILE A 572 -5.82 -8.79 -17.34
N VAL A 573 -5.89 -9.98 -17.95
CA VAL A 573 -5.58 -10.16 -19.38
C VAL A 573 -6.62 -9.48 -20.26
N ASN A 574 -7.86 -9.37 -19.79
CA ASN A 574 -8.97 -8.74 -20.50
C ASN A 574 -9.26 -7.30 -20.02
N SER A 575 -8.34 -6.69 -19.29
CA SER A 575 -8.51 -5.34 -18.74
C SER A 575 -8.72 -4.30 -19.85
N ASP A 576 -9.79 -3.51 -19.72
CA ASP A 576 -10.06 -2.35 -20.57
C ASP A 576 -9.18 -1.17 -20.14
N TRP A 577 -8.08 -1.00 -20.86
CA TRP A 577 -7.09 0.03 -20.58
C TRP A 577 -7.64 1.44 -20.70
N ASP A 578 -8.55 1.70 -21.63
CA ASP A 578 -9.15 3.03 -21.80
C ASP A 578 -9.99 3.39 -20.58
N HIS A 579 -10.80 2.45 -20.10
CA HIS A 579 -11.59 2.63 -18.88
C HIS A 579 -10.70 2.79 -17.64
N ILE A 580 -9.60 2.03 -17.53
CA ILE A 580 -8.65 2.15 -16.40
C ILE A 580 -7.98 3.52 -16.39
N MET A 581 -7.51 4.01 -17.55
CA MET A 581 -6.90 5.34 -17.65
C MET A 581 -7.90 6.44 -17.27
N MET A 582 -9.11 6.42 -17.85
CA MET A 582 -10.16 7.38 -17.52
C MET A 582 -10.48 7.40 -16.02
N LYS A 583 -10.54 6.22 -15.39
CA LYS A 583 -10.81 6.12 -13.95
C LYS A 583 -9.65 6.70 -13.11
N ALA A 584 -8.41 6.45 -13.50
CA ALA A 584 -7.25 7.00 -12.82
C ALA A 584 -7.19 8.52 -12.92
N GLU A 585 -7.50 9.08 -14.09
CA GLU A 585 -7.61 10.52 -14.34
C GLU A 585 -8.68 11.16 -13.44
N LEU A 586 -9.89 10.59 -13.41
CA LEU A 586 -10.96 11.06 -12.52
C LEU A 586 -10.60 11.02 -11.03
N LEU A 587 -9.80 10.04 -10.60
CA LEU A 587 -9.32 9.96 -9.22
C LEU A 587 -8.32 11.06 -8.89
N ASN A 588 -7.48 11.45 -9.86
CA ASN A 588 -6.51 12.53 -9.72
C ASN A 588 -7.19 13.92 -9.77
N ASP A 589 -8.17 14.10 -10.66
CA ASP A 589 -8.82 15.40 -10.91
C ASP A 589 -9.86 15.76 -9.87
N ALA A 590 -10.64 14.77 -9.38
CA ALA A 590 -11.71 15.02 -8.41
C ALA A 590 -11.20 15.76 -7.16
N ALA A 591 -9.91 15.63 -6.83
CA ALA A 591 -9.29 16.30 -5.70
C ALA A 591 -9.24 17.84 -5.79
N PHE A 592 -9.35 18.41 -6.99
CA PHE A 592 -9.20 19.86 -7.23
C PHE A 592 -10.52 20.57 -7.64
N ASP A 593 -11.54 19.85 -8.11
CA ASP A 593 -12.80 20.42 -8.63
C ASP A 593 -13.81 20.87 -7.54
N SER A 594 -13.39 21.51 -6.45
CA SER A 594 -14.35 22.00 -5.45
C SER A 594 -14.00 23.32 -4.78
N ASP A 595 -13.50 24.28 -5.58
CA ASP A 595 -13.52 25.71 -5.25
C ASP A 595 -14.63 26.45 -6.00
#